data_AF-A0A3B8NP55-F1
#
_entry.id   AF-A0A3B8NP55-F1
#
_cell.length_a   1.000
_cell.length_b   1.000
_cell.length_c   1.000
_cell.angle_alpha   90.00
_cell.angle_beta   90.00
_cell.angle_gamma   90.00
#
_symmetry.space_group_name_H-M   'P 1'
#
loop_
_entity.id
_entity.type
_entity.pdbx_description
1 polymer ?
#
loop_
_entity_poly.entity_id
_entity_poly.type
_entity_poly.pdbx_seq_one_letter_code
_entity_poly.pdbx_strand_id
1 'polypeptide(L)'
;MELLAQQSRILEELLALEKKKQKLLLNLPWGGEENLKDLGSILQRQEVLLKELDNFEFPLSSSGDAERLEALKKLAWEVRELNRKNGELLERLRRYGDLFLRAVTKKTGDLSLGVDHQV
;
A
#
# COMPACT_ATOMS: atom_id res chain seq x y z
N MET A 1 -2.97 7.09 -30.34
CA MET A 1 -1.71 7.39 -29.63
C MET A 1 -1.91 8.01 -28.24
N GLU A 2 -2.94 8.82 -27.98
CA GLU A 2 -3.11 9.51 -26.69
C GLU A 2 -3.49 8.58 -25.51
N LEU A 3 -4.24 7.52 -25.79
CA LEU A 3 -4.72 6.55 -24.78
C LEU A 3 -3.60 5.78 -24.06
N LEU A 4 -2.67 5.19 -24.80
CA LEU A 4 -1.55 4.43 -24.22
C LEU A 4 -0.62 5.33 -23.39
N ALA A 5 -0.45 6.60 -23.81
CA ALA A 5 0.32 7.57 -23.06
C ALA A 5 -0.37 7.95 -21.73
N GLN A 6 -1.70 8.11 -21.74
CA GLN A 6 -2.49 8.34 -20.53
C GLN A 6 -2.42 7.14 -19.57
N GLN A 7 -2.60 5.92 -20.08
CA GLN A 7 -2.45 4.69 -19.29
C GLN A 7 -1.04 4.56 -18.69
N SER A 8 0.01 4.91 -19.45
CA SER A 8 1.40 4.84 -18.96
C SER A 8 1.61 5.80 -17.81
N ARG A 9 1.14 7.04 -17.96
CA ARG A 9 1.23 8.06 -16.92
C ARG A 9 0.52 7.63 -15.63
N ILE A 10 -0.65 7.02 -15.73
CA ILE A 10 -1.38 6.55 -14.55
C ILE A 10 -0.63 5.39 -13.87
N LEU A 11 -0.13 4.42 -14.64
CA LEU A 11 0.64 3.31 -14.08
C LEU A 11 1.97 3.77 -13.44
N GLU A 12 2.64 4.75 -14.02
CA GLU A 12 3.83 5.38 -13.44
C GLU A 12 3.51 6.07 -12.11
N GLU A 13 2.38 6.79 -12.04
CA GLU A 13 1.93 7.42 -10.80
C GLU A 13 1.55 6.39 -9.74
N LEU A 14 0.82 5.34 -10.11
CA LEU A 14 0.52 4.21 -9.22
C LEU A 14 1.80 3.54 -8.70
N LEU A 15 2.81 3.36 -9.55
CA LEU A 15 4.09 2.80 -9.15
C LEU A 15 4.82 3.70 -8.15
N ALA A 16 4.82 5.02 -8.37
CA ALA A 16 5.40 5.98 -7.45
C ALA A 16 4.69 5.96 -6.08
N LEU A 17 3.36 5.89 -6.08
CA LEU A 17 2.55 5.77 -4.87
C LEU A 17 2.82 4.46 -4.13
N GLU A 18 2.93 3.33 -4.83
CA GLU A 18 3.29 2.04 -4.22
C GLU A 18 4.70 2.07 -3.60
N LYS A 19 5.68 2.74 -4.22
CA LYS A 19 7.01 2.95 -3.65
C LYS A 19 6.97 3.84 -2.40
N LYS A 20 6.20 4.94 -2.44
CA LYS A 20 6.01 5.82 -1.28
C LYS A 20 5.35 5.06 -0.12
N LYS A 21 4.29 4.29 -0.41
CA LYS A 21 3.61 3.42 0.55
C LYS A 21 4.58 2.45 1.19
N GLN A 22 5.38 1.74 0.39
CA GLN A 22 6.37 0.80 0.92
C GLN A 22 7.34 1.47 1.91
N LYS A 23 7.87 2.64 1.56
CA LYS A 23 8.77 3.41 2.44
C LYS A 23 8.09 3.79 3.75
N LEU A 24 6.82 4.22 3.70
CA LEU A 24 6.05 4.54 4.90
C LEU A 24 5.78 3.30 5.76
N LEU A 25 5.41 2.17 5.16
CA LEU A 25 5.17 0.91 5.87
C LEU A 25 6.42 0.42 6.60
N LEU A 26 7.60 0.54 5.98
CA LEU A 26 8.87 0.20 6.62
C LEU A 26 9.21 1.12 7.81
N ASN A 27 8.75 2.38 7.77
CA ASN A 27 8.99 3.37 8.83
C ASN A 27 7.82 3.52 9.81
N LEU A 28 6.72 2.79 9.60
CA LEU A 28 5.48 2.94 10.35
C LEU A 28 5.63 2.67 11.86
N PRO A 29 6.51 1.75 12.32
CA PRO A 29 6.79 1.58 13.75
C PRO A 29 7.35 2.85 14.43
N TRP A 30 7.81 3.85 13.66
CA TRP A 30 8.57 4.99 14.16
C TRP A 30 7.93 6.36 13.86
N GLY A 31 6.94 6.45 12.96
CA GLY A 31 6.51 7.75 12.40
C GLY A 31 5.10 8.24 12.76
N GLY A 32 4.52 7.77 13.86
CA GLY A 32 3.35 8.39 14.49
C GLY A 32 2.12 8.61 13.59
N GLU A 33 1.28 9.57 13.97
CA GLU A 33 0.00 9.90 13.31
C GLU A 33 0.19 10.45 11.88
N GLU A 34 1.29 11.14 11.63
CA GLU A 34 1.58 11.79 10.35
C GLU A 34 1.80 10.74 9.23
N ASN A 35 2.50 9.65 9.53
CA ASN A 35 2.64 8.53 8.60
C ASN A 35 1.30 7.86 8.25
N LEU A 36 0.34 7.85 9.19
CA LEU A 36 -1.00 7.30 8.95
C LEU A 36 -1.83 8.22 8.05
N LYS A 37 -1.73 9.55 8.23
CA LYS A 37 -2.36 10.54 7.34
C LYS A 37 -1.80 10.46 5.92
N ASP A 38 -0.49 10.33 5.79
CA ASP A 38 0.20 10.15 4.51
C ASP A 38 -0.24 8.86 3.82
N LEU A 39 -0.36 7.75 4.57
CA LEU A 39 -0.88 6.49 4.05
C LEU A 39 -2.32 6.64 3.55
N GLY A 40 -3.18 7.32 4.31
CA GLY A 40 -4.56 7.58 3.92
C GLY A 40 -4.66 8.37 2.61
N SER A 41 -3.83 9.41 2.48
CA SER A 41 -3.77 10.24 1.26
C SER A 41 -3.30 9.44 0.04
N ILE A 42 -2.31 8.54 0.23
CA ILE A 42 -1.87 7.62 -0.83
C ILE A 42 -3.01 6.71 -1.27
N LEU A 43 -3.72 6.08 -0.33
CA LEU A 43 -4.81 5.16 -0.66
C LEU A 43 -5.95 5.85 -1.42
N GLN A 44 -6.32 7.07 -1.02
CA GLN A 44 -7.31 7.87 -1.74
C GLN A 44 -6.87 8.16 -3.18
N ARG A 45 -5.61 8.57 -3.38
CA ARG A 45 -5.10 8.83 -4.73
C ARG A 45 -5.04 7.56 -5.58
N GLN A 46 -4.66 6.42 -5.00
CA GLN A 46 -4.67 5.13 -5.70
C GLN A 46 -6.07 4.75 -6.16
N GLU A 47 -7.09 4.95 -5.32
CA GLU A 47 -8.49 4.66 -5.69
C GLU A 47 -8.94 5.49 -6.91
N VAL A 48 -8.62 6.78 -6.93
CA VAL A 48 -8.93 7.66 -8.07
C VAL A 48 -8.27 7.17 -9.35
N LEU A 49 -6.97 6.88 -9.30
CA LEU A 49 -6.21 6.42 -10.46
C LEU A 49 -6.67 5.05 -10.98
N LEU A 50 -7.11 4.15 -10.10
CA LEU A 50 -7.69 2.86 -10.50
C LEU A 50 -9.03 3.05 -11.23
N LYS A 51 -9.89 3.94 -10.74
CA LYS A 51 -11.14 4.29 -11.44
C LYS A 51 -10.87 4.95 -12.79
N GLU A 52 -9.85 5.78 -12.88
CA GLU A 52 -9.40 6.34 -14.16
C GLU A 52 -8.93 5.24 -15.12
N LEU A 53 -8.20 4.23 -14.64
CA LEU A 53 -7.81 3.07 -15.45
C LEU A 53 -8.99 2.26 -15.96
N ASP A 54 -10.01 2.04 -15.13
CA ASP A 54 -11.21 1.29 -15.50
C ASP A 54 -12.01 1.97 -16.63
N ASN A 55 -11.87 3.29 -16.79
CA ASN A 55 -12.52 4.04 -17.87
C ASN A 55 -11.83 3.88 -19.24
N PHE A 56 -10.67 3.22 -19.30
CA PHE A 56 -9.96 3.00 -20.55
C PHE A 56 -10.16 1.57 -21.07
N GLU A 57 -10.81 1.43 -22.23
CA GLU A 57 -10.82 0.17 -22.96
C GLU A 57 -9.41 -0.11 -23.52
N PHE A 58 -8.85 -1.30 -23.25
CA PHE A 58 -7.55 -1.68 -23.81
C PHE A 58 -7.61 -1.68 -25.34
N PRO A 59 -6.78 -0.88 -26.04
CA PRO A 59 -6.85 -0.82 -27.48
C PRO A 59 -6.45 -2.15 -28.10
N LEU A 60 -7.32 -2.67 -28.98
CA LEU A 60 -7.04 -3.84 -29.82
C LEU A 60 -5.94 -3.47 -30.83
N SER A 61 -4.71 -3.90 -30.50
CA SER A 61 -3.54 -4.10 -31.35
C SER A 61 -3.59 -3.51 -32.78
N SER A 62 -3.04 -2.30 -32.96
CA SER A 62 -2.45 -1.87 -34.22
C SER A 62 -0.92 -1.99 -34.14
N SER A 63 -0.30 -2.60 -35.15
CA SER A 63 1.10 -3.07 -35.19
C SER A 63 2.20 -2.04 -34.91
N GLY A 64 1.88 -0.74 -34.80
CA GLY A 64 2.83 0.32 -34.44
C GLY A 64 3.04 0.54 -32.93
N ASP A 65 2.20 -0.02 -32.06
CA ASP A 65 2.22 0.25 -30.61
C ASP A 65 2.67 -0.95 -29.76
N ALA A 66 3.24 -2.00 -30.36
CA ALA A 66 3.61 -3.23 -29.66
C ALA A 66 4.63 -3.01 -28.52
N GLU A 67 5.65 -2.18 -28.75
CA GLU A 67 6.67 -1.85 -27.74
C GLU A 67 6.07 -1.06 -26.56
N ARG A 68 5.18 -0.11 -26.85
CA ARG A 68 4.48 0.68 -25.83
C ARG A 68 3.51 -0.17 -25.01
N LEU A 69 2.80 -1.08 -25.68
CA LEU A 69 1.91 -2.03 -25.02
C LEU A 69 2.70 -2.98 -24.11
N GLU A 70 3.89 -3.42 -24.53
CA GLU A 70 4.75 -4.25 -23.70
C GLU A 70 5.32 -3.49 -22.49
N ALA A 71 5.73 -2.24 -22.67
CA ALA A 71 6.14 -1.37 -21.58
C ALA A 71 5.02 -1.15 -20.55
N LEU A 72 3.78 -0.92 -21.02
CA LEU A 72 2.58 -0.81 -20.19
C LEU A 72 2.31 -2.09 -19.39
N LYS A 73 2.38 -3.26 -20.03
CA LYS A 73 2.22 -4.55 -19.33
C LYS A 73 3.27 -4.73 -18.24
N LYS A 74 4.52 -4.37 -18.52
CA LYS A 74 5.60 -4.42 -17.54
C LYS A 74 5.33 -3.50 -16.35
N LEU A 75 4.92 -2.26 -16.60
CA LEU A 75 4.54 -1.31 -15.54
C LEU A 75 3.37 -1.84 -14.69
N ALA A 76 2.33 -2.36 -15.33
CA ALA A 76 1.18 -2.95 -14.63
C ALA A 76 1.59 -4.14 -13.75
N TRP A 77 2.51 -4.98 -14.24
CA TRP A 77 3.06 -6.07 -13.45
C TRP A 77 3.88 -5.57 -12.26
N GLU A 78 4.74 -4.56 -12.44
CA GLU A 78 5.52 -3.96 -11.34
C GLU A 78 4.62 -3.35 -10.26
N VAL A 79 3.57 -2.61 -10.65
CA VAL A 79 2.57 -2.06 -9.72
C VAL A 79 1.91 -3.19 -8.91
N ARG A 80 1.48 -4.26 -9.59
CA ARG A 80 0.85 -5.42 -8.93
C ARG A 80 1.77 -6.10 -7.94
N GLU A 81 3.02 -6.34 -8.34
CA GLU A 81 3.99 -7.03 -7.48
C GLU A 81 4.37 -6.19 -6.26
N LEU A 82 4.50 -4.87 -6.42
CA LEU A 82 4.78 -3.97 -5.30
C LEU A 82 3.57 -3.85 -4.35
N ASN A 83 2.35 -3.78 -4.90
CA ASN A 83 1.12 -3.81 -4.11
C ASN A 83 1.02 -5.09 -3.27
N ARG A 84 1.32 -6.26 -3.87
CA ARG A 84 1.36 -7.55 -3.17
C ARG A 84 2.34 -7.52 -1.99
N LYS A 85 3.56 -7.06 -2.21
CA LYS A 85 4.58 -6.91 -1.16
C LYS A 85 4.14 -5.96 -0.04
N ASN A 86 3.50 -4.85 -0.41
CA ASN A 86 2.96 -3.89 0.56
C ASN A 86 1.84 -4.51 1.41
N GLY A 87 0.98 -5.34 0.80
CA GLY A 87 -0.03 -6.13 1.52
C GLY A 87 0.58 -7.11 2.53
N GLU A 88 1.66 -7.81 2.16
CA GLU A 88 2.39 -8.68 3.08
C GLU A 88 3.02 -7.92 4.24
N LEU A 89 3.58 -6.73 3.99
CA LEU A 89 4.15 -5.87 5.03
C LEU A 89 3.07 -5.39 6.01
N LEU A 90 1.91 -4.96 5.50
CA LEU A 90 0.76 -4.56 6.32
C LEU A 90 0.30 -5.71 7.23
N GLU A 91 0.18 -6.92 6.69
CA GLU A 91 -0.23 -8.09 7.48
C GLU A 91 0.78 -8.43 8.58
N ARG A 92 2.09 -8.29 8.32
CA ARG A 92 3.12 -8.46 9.34
C ARG A 92 3.03 -7.40 10.43
N LEU A 93 2.88 -6.13 10.05
CA LEU A 93 2.72 -5.02 11.00
C LEU A 93 1.50 -5.22 11.89
N ARG A 94 0.37 -5.65 11.31
CA ARG A 94 -0.85 -5.99 12.05
C ARG A 94 -0.59 -7.05 13.12
N ARG A 95 0.07 -8.15 12.75
CA ARG A 95 0.42 -9.23 13.69
C ARG A 95 1.34 -8.76 14.82
N TYR A 96 2.34 -7.94 14.53
CA TYR A 96 3.20 -7.36 15.57
C TYR A 96 2.41 -6.47 16.52
N GLY A 97 1.49 -5.64 16.00
CA GLY A 97 0.57 -4.84 16.81
C GLY A 97 -0.28 -5.71 17.74
N ASP A 98 -0.89 -6.77 17.23
CA ASP A 98 -1.71 -7.69 18.03
C ASP A 98 -0.90 -8.38 19.15
N LEU A 99 0.32 -8.83 18.83
CA LEU A 99 1.22 -9.44 19.82
C LEU A 99 1.64 -8.45 20.91
N PHE A 100 1.94 -7.20 20.52
CA PHE A 100 2.27 -6.14 21.46
C PHE A 100 1.09 -5.85 22.40
N LEU A 101 -0.11 -5.66 21.84
CA LEU A 101 -1.32 -5.42 22.63
C LEU A 101 -1.58 -6.57 23.62
N ARG A 102 -1.46 -7.83 23.19
CA ARG A 102 -1.60 -8.99 24.09
C ARG A 102 -0.59 -8.97 25.23
N ALA A 103 0.67 -8.63 24.94
CA ALA A 103 1.72 -8.56 25.96
C ALA A 103 1.44 -7.44 26.98
N VAL A 104 1.03 -6.26 26.50
CA VAL A 104 0.63 -5.14 27.36
C VAL A 104 -0.57 -5.51 28.22
N THR A 105 -1.65 -6.04 27.62
CA THR A 105 -2.85 -6.46 28.36
C THR A 105 -2.54 -7.49 29.42
N LYS A 106 -1.70 -8.50 29.13
CA LYS A 106 -1.27 -9.49 30.11
C LYS A 106 -0.54 -8.81 31.28
N LYS A 107 0.42 -7.94 30.99
CA LYS A 107 1.20 -7.25 32.02
C LYS A 107 0.32 -6.32 32.86
N THR A 108 -0.63 -5.62 32.25
CA THR A 108 -1.60 -4.79 32.97
C THR A 108 -2.51 -5.65 33.85
N GLY A 109 -2.96 -6.81 33.38
CA GLY A 109 -3.72 -7.78 34.17
C GLY A 109 -2.95 -8.29 35.39
N ASP A 110 -1.69 -8.70 35.18
CA ASP A 110 -0.79 -9.15 36.25
C ASP A 110 -0.55 -8.04 37.29
N LEU A 111 -0.43 -6.77 36.84
CA LEU A 111 -0.30 -5.62 37.73
C LEU A 111 -1.59 -5.31 38.48
N SER A 112 -2.76 -5.43 37.85
CA SER A 112 -4.06 -5.21 38.53
C SER A 112 -4.37 -6.28 39.57
N LEU A 113 -3.99 -7.54 39.33
CA LEU A 113 -4.15 -8.63 40.30
C LEU A 113 -3.08 -8.60 41.40
N GLY A 114 -1.96 -7.91 41.17
CA GLY A 114 -0.91 -7.70 42.16
C GLY A 114 -1.13 -6.52 43.10
N VAL A 115 -2.16 -5.69 42.88
CA VAL A 115 -2.50 -4.54 43.74
C VAL A 115 -3.61 -4.89 44.75
N ASP A 116 -4.29 -6.02 44.60
CA ASP A 116 -5.18 -6.53 45.63
C ASP A 116 -4.40 -7.38 46.66
N HIS A 117 -4.39 -6.87 47.89
CA HIS A 117 -3.90 -7.49 49.14
C HIS A 117 -2.42 -7.27 49.48
N GLN A 118 -2.10 -6.03 49.89
CA GLN A 118 -1.36 -5.81 51.14
C GLN A 118 -1.64 -4.38 51.66
N VAL A 119 -2.16 -4.36 52.90
CA VAL A 119 -2.50 -3.23 53.79
C VAL A 119 -3.93 -2.67 53.68
#